data_AF-A0A1H6AC36-F1
#
_entry.id   AF-A0A1H6AC36-F1
#
_cell.length_a   1.000
_cell.length_b   1.000
_cell.length_c   1.000
_cell.angle_alpha   90.00
_cell.angle_beta   90.00
_cell.angle_gamma   90.00
#
_symmetry.space_group_name_H-M   'P 1'
#
loop_
_entity.id
_entity.type
_entity.pdbx_description
1 polymer ?
#
loop_
_entity_poly.entity_id
_entity_poly.type
_entity_poly.pdbx_seq_one_letter_code
_entity_poly.pdbx_strand_id
1 'polypeptide(L)'
;MKIFPLKDFKILLAIFIVAIVWGTTFFSMKIAVQTIPNWFVSGIRQFLAGFILFSYLLFSKKLKWIGWKNMSQQFFISALMLIVANGFTTFAETRITSSLASLVSSCSPILVFILSAIFIVKKVNIRSLIGVLMGFSGIVFVFWDGIDDFFNADYRLGLILLFLGISGWAIGTVYSKRVLPAGANIVLNLFYQFSFAGVVQILFGFLFSAEIDIQKWSFHGILAIIYLAVFGSVIAFFCFNYLLQRLLPTQVAILSYVNTIIAIFLGWLFLDETISVKFLIAAALIISGVFITNYKSKVAKI
;
A
#
# COMPACT_ATOMS: atom_id res chain seq x y z
N MET A 1 6.68 -23.10 11.87
CA MET A 1 5.21 -23.31 11.77
C MET A 1 4.74 -22.58 10.52
N LYS A 2 4.10 -23.27 9.57
CA LYS A 2 3.85 -22.80 8.18
C LYS A 2 3.17 -21.41 8.14
N ILE A 3 3.97 -20.35 8.10
CA ILE A 3 3.53 -18.94 7.93
C ILE A 3 2.74 -18.80 6.62
N PHE A 4 3.06 -19.68 5.66
CA PHE A 4 2.35 -19.88 4.42
C PHE A 4 2.10 -21.37 4.20
N PRO A 5 1.10 -21.78 3.41
CA PRO A 5 1.11 -23.09 2.79
C PRO A 5 2.28 -23.12 1.80
N LEU A 6 3.52 -23.24 2.30
CA LEU A 6 4.78 -23.24 1.54
C LEU A 6 4.87 -24.38 0.50
N LYS A 7 3.84 -25.21 0.41
CA LYS A 7 3.69 -26.24 -0.63
C LYS A 7 3.08 -25.69 -1.92
N ASP A 8 2.45 -24.52 -1.90
CA ASP A 8 1.88 -23.90 -3.11
C ASP A 8 2.83 -22.84 -3.67
N PHE A 9 3.52 -23.19 -4.75
CA PHE A 9 4.44 -22.31 -5.47
C PHE A 9 3.78 -20.98 -5.87
N LYS A 10 2.47 -20.97 -6.20
CA LYS A 10 1.75 -19.76 -6.60
C LYS A 10 1.61 -18.77 -5.46
N ILE A 11 1.39 -19.26 -4.24
CA ILE A 11 1.32 -18.43 -3.04
C ILE A 11 2.69 -17.81 -2.76
N LEU A 12 3.76 -18.60 -2.83
CA LEU A 12 5.13 -18.10 -2.62
C LEU A 12 5.51 -17.04 -3.64
N LEU A 13 5.20 -17.28 -4.92
CA LEU A 13 5.44 -16.32 -5.99
C LEU A 13 4.66 -15.02 -5.77
N ALA A 14 3.38 -15.10 -5.39
CA ALA A 14 2.57 -13.91 -5.12
C ALA A 14 3.10 -13.10 -3.92
N ILE A 15 3.59 -13.78 -2.88
CA ILE A 15 4.25 -13.14 -1.72
C ILE A 15 5.49 -12.39 -2.17
N PHE A 16 6.35 -13.04 -2.94
CA PHE A 16 7.61 -12.46 -3.42
C PHE A 16 7.36 -11.24 -4.30
N ILE A 17 6.41 -11.33 -5.24
CA ILE A 17 6.01 -10.22 -6.11
C ILE A 17 5.51 -9.05 -5.28
N VAL A 18 4.55 -9.27 -4.38
CA VAL A 18 3.99 -8.17 -3.57
C VAL A 18 5.07 -7.52 -2.71
N ALA A 19 5.89 -8.34 -2.03
CA ALA A 19 6.95 -7.87 -1.14
C ALA A 19 8.02 -7.03 -1.83
N ILE A 20 8.38 -7.37 -3.08
CA ILE A 20 9.42 -6.65 -3.81
C ILE A 20 8.85 -5.46 -4.54
N VAL A 21 7.79 -5.67 -5.31
CA VAL A 21 7.23 -4.65 -6.20
C VAL A 21 6.64 -3.49 -5.41
N TRP A 22 6.00 -3.72 -4.27
CA TRP A 22 5.52 -2.60 -3.44
C TRP A 22 6.61 -1.93 -2.62
N GLY A 23 7.78 -2.54 -2.45
CA GLY A 23 8.95 -1.84 -1.94
C GLY A 23 9.49 -0.82 -2.95
N THR A 24 9.58 -1.22 -4.22
CA THR A 24 10.06 -0.35 -5.30
C THR A 24 9.04 0.74 -5.68
N THR A 25 7.76 0.60 -5.31
CA THR A 25 6.77 1.63 -5.62
C THR A 25 7.00 2.95 -4.90
N PHE A 26 7.50 2.95 -3.65
CA PHE A 26 7.82 4.20 -2.93
C PHE A 26 8.92 4.98 -3.66
N PHE A 27 9.98 4.29 -4.07
CA PHE A 27 11.04 4.86 -4.90
C PHE A 27 10.49 5.44 -6.23
N SER A 28 9.64 4.66 -6.92
CA SER A 28 9.10 5.07 -8.22
C SER A 28 8.09 6.23 -8.10
N MET A 29 7.26 6.24 -7.06
CA MET A 29 6.34 7.34 -6.78
C MET A 29 7.14 8.62 -6.51
N LYS A 30 8.22 8.54 -5.72
CA LYS A 30 9.10 9.67 -5.43
C LYS A 30 9.73 10.26 -6.67
N ILE A 31 10.21 9.43 -7.62
CA ILE A 31 10.71 9.89 -8.93
C ILE A 31 9.61 10.61 -9.71
N ALA A 32 8.42 10.01 -9.81
CA ALA A 32 7.34 10.58 -10.62
C ALA A 32 6.90 11.96 -10.11
N VAL A 33 6.76 12.10 -8.78
CA VAL A 33 6.25 13.33 -8.18
C VAL A 33 7.25 14.50 -8.16
N GLN A 34 8.51 14.28 -8.54
CA GLN A 34 9.48 15.37 -8.71
C GLN A 34 9.09 16.34 -9.85
N THR A 35 8.40 15.85 -10.87
CA THR A 35 8.06 16.64 -12.07
C THR A 35 6.59 16.58 -12.48
N ILE A 36 5.83 15.60 -11.96
CA ILE A 36 4.44 15.38 -12.31
C ILE A 36 3.58 15.57 -11.05
N PRO A 37 2.49 16.34 -11.09
CA PRO A 37 1.64 16.53 -9.92
C PRO A 37 1.10 15.19 -9.38
N ASN A 38 1.05 15.06 -8.06
CA ASN A 38 0.79 13.79 -7.36
C ASN A 38 -0.51 13.08 -7.78
N TRP A 39 -1.60 13.82 -7.98
CA TRP A 39 -2.88 13.27 -8.42
C TRP A 39 -2.83 12.78 -9.88
N PHE A 40 -2.06 13.41 -10.76
CA PHE A 40 -1.80 12.89 -12.10
C PHE A 40 -0.95 11.63 -12.05
N VAL A 41 0.09 11.57 -11.21
CA VAL A 41 0.89 10.34 -11.02
C VAL A 41 0.00 9.16 -10.64
N SER A 42 -0.82 9.32 -9.60
CA SER A 42 -1.74 8.25 -9.19
C SER A 42 -2.84 7.98 -10.21
N GLY A 43 -3.45 9.02 -10.76
CA GLY A 43 -4.58 8.88 -11.69
C GLY A 43 -4.19 8.24 -13.01
N ILE A 44 -3.10 8.67 -13.64
CA ILE A 44 -2.61 8.09 -14.89
C ILE A 44 -2.21 6.64 -14.66
N ARG A 45 -1.50 6.33 -13.57
CA ARG A 45 -1.17 4.95 -13.19
C ARG A 45 -2.41 4.05 -13.12
N GLN A 46 -3.43 4.48 -12.38
CA GLN A 46 -4.65 3.66 -12.23
C GLN A 46 -5.45 3.60 -13.53
N PHE A 47 -5.51 4.69 -14.29
CA PHE A 47 -6.18 4.71 -15.58
C PHE A 47 -5.52 3.73 -16.56
N LEU A 48 -4.19 3.74 -16.66
CA LEU A 48 -3.43 2.79 -17.47
C LEU A 48 -3.63 1.35 -16.99
N ALA A 49 -3.60 1.09 -15.68
CA ALA A 49 -3.88 -0.24 -15.13
C ALA A 49 -5.32 -0.72 -15.47
N GLY A 50 -6.30 0.17 -15.36
CA GLY A 50 -7.69 -0.09 -15.75
C GLY A 50 -7.81 -0.37 -17.25
N PHE A 51 -7.10 0.38 -18.09
CA PHE A 51 -7.05 0.16 -19.53
C PHE A 51 -6.43 -1.19 -19.89
N ILE A 52 -5.29 -1.56 -19.27
CA ILE A 52 -4.65 -2.87 -19.47
C ILE A 52 -5.63 -4.01 -19.13
N LEU A 53 -6.29 -3.93 -17.98
CA LEU A 53 -7.26 -4.95 -17.58
C LEU A 53 -8.50 -4.96 -18.47
N PHE A 54 -8.97 -3.79 -18.91
CA PHE A 54 -10.07 -3.67 -19.86
C PHE A 54 -9.74 -4.36 -21.18
N SER A 55 -8.58 -4.07 -21.78
CA SER A 55 -8.13 -4.70 -23.02
C SER A 55 -8.05 -6.21 -22.86
N TYR A 56 -7.44 -6.71 -21.78
CA TYR A 56 -7.39 -8.15 -21.51
C TYR A 56 -8.80 -8.78 -21.38
N LEU A 57 -9.72 -8.15 -20.65
CA LEU A 57 -11.08 -8.64 -20.45
C LEU A 57 -11.88 -8.65 -21.76
N LEU A 58 -11.68 -7.64 -22.61
CA LEU A 58 -12.33 -7.52 -23.92
C LEU A 58 -11.83 -8.64 -24.86
N PHE A 59 -10.51 -8.77 -25.04
CA PHE A 59 -9.93 -9.78 -25.93
C PHE A 59 -10.13 -11.21 -25.46
N SER A 60 -10.15 -11.44 -24.13
CA SER A 60 -10.45 -12.76 -23.56
C SER A 60 -11.96 -13.08 -23.50
N LYS A 61 -12.84 -12.16 -23.93
CA LYS A 61 -14.31 -12.28 -23.83
C LYS A 61 -14.81 -12.57 -22.41
N LYS A 62 -14.08 -12.05 -21.41
CA LYS A 62 -14.37 -12.18 -19.97
C LYS A 62 -14.94 -10.90 -19.36
N LEU A 63 -15.05 -9.82 -20.14
CA LEU A 63 -15.72 -8.59 -19.72
C LEU A 63 -17.21 -8.89 -19.48
N LYS A 64 -17.65 -8.70 -18.24
CA LYS A 64 -19.02 -8.97 -17.81
C LYS A 64 -19.47 -7.91 -16.81
N TRP A 65 -20.75 -7.56 -16.88
CA TRP A 65 -21.37 -6.72 -15.87
C TRP A 65 -21.43 -7.46 -14.53
N ILE A 66 -20.92 -6.85 -13.46
CA ILE A 66 -20.90 -7.45 -12.11
C ILE A 66 -22.15 -7.16 -11.29
N GLY A 67 -23.07 -6.32 -11.79
CA GLY A 67 -24.24 -5.87 -11.04
C GLY A 67 -23.95 -4.63 -10.18
N TRP A 68 -24.97 -3.78 -10.00
CA TRP A 68 -24.87 -2.51 -9.28
C TRP A 68 -24.34 -2.65 -7.84
N LYS A 69 -24.78 -3.70 -7.13
CA LYS A 69 -24.33 -3.99 -5.76
C LYS A 69 -22.84 -4.29 -5.70
N ASN A 70 -22.32 -5.13 -6.60
CA ASN A 70 -20.90 -5.47 -6.60
C ASN A 70 -20.06 -4.30 -7.12
N MET A 71 -20.59 -3.51 -8.06
CA MET A 71 -19.94 -2.30 -8.55
C MET A 71 -19.79 -1.26 -7.43
N SER A 72 -20.83 -0.99 -6.63
CA SER A 72 -20.72 -0.05 -5.52
C SER A 72 -19.73 -0.51 -4.46
N GLN A 73 -19.67 -1.83 -4.18
CA GLN A 73 -18.62 -2.40 -3.34
C GLN A 73 -17.22 -2.18 -3.91
N GLN A 74 -17.02 -2.39 -5.22
CA GLN A 74 -15.72 -2.12 -5.86
C GLN A 74 -15.35 -0.64 -5.80
N PHE A 75 -16.31 0.27 -6.01
CA PHE A 75 -16.04 1.70 -5.93
C PHE A 75 -15.68 2.13 -4.52
N PHE A 76 -16.33 1.56 -3.49
CA PHE A 76 -15.97 1.83 -2.10
C PHE A 76 -14.58 1.28 -1.74
N ILE A 77 -14.26 0.05 -2.16
CA ILE A 77 -12.91 -0.52 -2.00
C ILE A 77 -11.87 0.35 -2.71
N SER A 78 -12.18 0.78 -3.92
CA SER A 78 -11.33 1.65 -4.73
C SER A 78 -11.11 3.01 -4.07
N ALA A 79 -12.15 3.63 -3.52
CA ALA A 79 -12.03 4.90 -2.80
C ALA A 79 -11.07 4.75 -1.62
N LEU A 80 -11.18 3.69 -0.83
CA LEU A 80 -10.31 3.46 0.33
C LEU A 80 -8.87 3.09 -0.05
N MET A 81 -8.68 2.12 -0.95
CA MET A 81 -7.37 1.54 -1.22
C MET A 81 -6.60 2.25 -2.35
N LEU A 82 -7.29 2.86 -3.30
CA LEU A 82 -6.64 3.47 -4.47
C LEU A 82 -6.65 4.99 -4.40
N ILE A 83 -7.76 5.59 -3.95
CA ILE A 83 -7.87 7.06 -3.86
C ILE A 83 -7.24 7.55 -2.56
N VAL A 84 -7.74 7.07 -1.41
CA VAL A 84 -7.23 7.46 -0.09
C VAL A 84 -5.84 6.89 0.14
N ALA A 85 -5.65 5.57 0.09
CA ALA A 85 -4.34 4.99 0.39
C ALA A 85 -3.25 5.38 -0.62
N ASN A 86 -3.38 4.95 -1.87
CA ASN A 86 -2.37 5.23 -2.89
C ASN A 86 -2.26 6.72 -3.24
N GLY A 87 -3.39 7.44 -3.37
CA GLY A 87 -3.38 8.86 -3.72
C GLY A 87 -2.74 9.73 -2.65
N PHE A 88 -3.15 9.60 -1.39
CA PHE A 88 -2.53 10.39 -0.32
C PHE A 88 -1.09 9.95 0.00
N THR A 89 -0.73 8.68 -0.21
CA THR A 89 0.68 8.27 -0.10
C THR A 89 1.54 8.95 -1.17
N THR A 90 1.06 8.99 -2.42
CA THR A 90 1.74 9.69 -3.52
C THR A 90 1.85 11.19 -3.23
N PHE A 91 0.80 11.78 -2.65
CA PHE A 91 0.84 13.19 -2.24
C PHE A 91 1.81 13.41 -1.06
N ALA A 92 1.81 12.54 -0.07
CA ALA A 92 2.75 12.60 1.05
C ALA A 92 4.21 12.61 0.56
N GLU A 93 4.56 11.79 -0.44
CA GLU A 93 5.91 11.76 -1.01
C GLU A 93 6.34 13.03 -1.75
N THR A 94 5.45 13.97 -2.01
CA THR A 94 5.87 15.32 -2.43
C THR A 94 6.52 16.11 -1.29
N ARG A 95 6.24 15.73 -0.04
CA ARG A 95 6.61 16.47 1.17
C ARG A 95 7.59 15.72 2.08
N ILE A 96 7.63 14.40 2.00
CA ILE A 96 8.52 13.55 2.78
C ILE A 96 9.36 12.62 1.89
N THR A 97 10.39 12.00 2.47
CA THR A 97 11.23 11.02 1.77
C THR A 97 10.48 9.72 1.52
N SER A 98 10.91 8.97 0.50
CA SER A 98 10.35 7.66 0.17
C SER A 98 10.63 6.65 1.29
N SER A 99 11.81 6.71 1.92
CA SER A 99 12.16 5.91 3.09
C SER A 99 11.20 6.17 4.25
N LEU A 100 10.93 7.44 4.59
CA LEU A 100 10.01 7.77 5.68
C LEU A 100 8.57 7.36 5.35
N ALA A 101 8.13 7.59 4.11
CA ALA A 101 6.81 7.17 3.66
C ALA A 101 6.61 5.66 3.80
N SER A 102 7.61 4.87 3.39
CA SER A 102 7.59 3.41 3.52
C SER A 102 7.65 2.94 4.98
N LEU A 103 8.41 3.62 5.84
CA LEU A 103 8.56 3.26 7.23
C LEU A 103 7.28 3.46 8.02
N VAL A 104 6.64 4.62 7.89
CA VAL A 104 5.34 4.88 8.52
C VAL A 104 4.27 3.96 7.91
N SER A 105 4.33 3.67 6.61
CA SER A 105 3.43 2.70 5.96
C SER A 105 3.53 1.28 6.52
N SER A 106 4.69 0.90 7.04
CA SER A 106 4.92 -0.39 7.73
C SER A 106 4.16 -0.55 9.04
N CYS A 107 3.48 0.53 9.49
CA CYS A 107 2.61 0.54 10.65
C CYS A 107 1.17 0.15 10.29
N SER A 108 0.81 0.14 8.99
CA SER A 108 -0.50 -0.33 8.53
C SER A 108 -0.92 -1.71 9.06
N PRO A 109 -0.02 -2.69 9.30
CA PRO A 109 -0.40 -3.98 9.85
C PRO A 109 -0.96 -3.91 11.27
N ILE A 110 -0.62 -2.88 12.05
CA ILE A 110 -1.24 -2.61 13.36
C ILE A 110 -2.73 -2.30 13.18
N LEU A 111 -3.06 -1.40 12.24
CA LEU A 111 -4.46 -1.07 11.94
C LEU A 111 -5.20 -2.26 11.32
N VAL A 112 -4.57 -2.99 10.40
CA VAL A 112 -5.15 -4.23 9.83
C VAL A 112 -5.40 -5.25 10.92
N PHE A 113 -4.50 -5.39 11.90
CA PHE A 113 -4.66 -6.29 13.04
C PHE A 113 -5.85 -5.90 13.91
N ILE A 114 -5.93 -4.64 14.33
CA ILE A 114 -7.04 -4.13 15.16
C ILE A 114 -8.37 -4.33 14.44
N LEU A 115 -8.46 -3.91 13.17
CA LEU A 115 -9.69 -4.05 12.38
C LEU A 115 -10.04 -5.52 12.12
N SER A 116 -9.04 -6.38 11.89
CA SER A 116 -9.28 -7.82 11.73
C SER A 116 -9.78 -8.45 13.03
N ALA A 117 -9.24 -8.05 14.18
CA ALA A 117 -9.71 -8.52 15.48
C ALA A 117 -11.16 -8.10 15.80
N ILE A 118 -11.60 -6.94 15.28
CA ILE A 118 -12.97 -6.47 15.46
C ILE A 118 -13.93 -7.18 14.50
N PHE A 119 -13.54 -7.34 13.22
CA PHE A 119 -14.47 -7.72 12.15
C PHE A 119 -14.30 -9.13 11.58
N ILE A 120 -13.16 -9.80 11.80
CA ILE A 120 -12.81 -11.07 11.14
C ILE A 120 -12.50 -12.18 12.14
N VAL A 121 -11.66 -11.94 13.16
CA VAL A 121 -11.15 -12.95 14.09
C VAL A 121 -11.71 -12.75 15.49
N LYS A 122 -12.08 -13.84 16.20
CA LYS A 122 -12.77 -13.74 17.51
C LYS A 122 -11.87 -13.62 18.75
N LYS A 123 -10.55 -13.83 18.66
CA LYS A 123 -9.64 -13.79 19.84
C LYS A 123 -8.33 -13.09 19.53
N VAL A 124 -8.00 -12.10 20.35
CA VAL A 124 -6.74 -11.35 20.38
C VAL A 124 -5.87 -11.92 21.51
N ASN A 125 -4.58 -12.16 21.25
CA ASN A 125 -3.63 -12.61 22.27
C ASN A 125 -2.83 -11.41 22.82
N ILE A 126 -2.44 -11.42 24.10
CA ILE A 126 -1.62 -10.40 24.76
C ILE A 126 -0.31 -10.11 24.02
N ARG A 127 0.27 -11.11 23.35
CA ARG A 127 1.47 -10.95 22.51
C ARG A 127 1.23 -10.02 21.32
N SER A 128 0.02 -10.04 20.77
CA SER A 128 -0.36 -9.14 19.71
C SER A 128 -0.48 -7.70 20.20
N LEU A 129 -0.91 -7.48 21.43
CA LEU A 129 -0.90 -6.16 22.06
C LEU A 129 0.54 -5.67 22.31
N ILE A 130 1.42 -6.53 22.82
CA ILE A 130 2.85 -6.20 23.03
C ILE A 130 3.52 -5.80 21.72
N GLY A 131 3.30 -6.58 20.65
CA GLY A 131 3.88 -6.27 19.35
C GLY A 131 3.32 -4.98 18.72
N VAL A 132 2.04 -4.66 18.94
CA VAL A 132 1.45 -3.36 18.56
C VAL A 132 2.11 -2.21 19.33
N LEU A 133 2.29 -2.34 20.64
CA LEU A 133 2.96 -1.32 21.47
C LEU A 133 4.42 -1.12 21.05
N MET A 134 5.12 -2.19 20.70
CA MET A 134 6.50 -2.13 20.22
C MET A 134 6.62 -1.55 18.79
N GLY A 135 5.65 -1.84 17.91
CA GLY A 135 5.55 -1.18 16.62
C GLY A 135 5.30 0.33 16.78
N PHE A 136 4.39 0.70 17.68
CA PHE A 136 4.08 2.08 18.00
C PHE A 136 5.28 2.82 18.63
N SER A 137 6.03 2.19 19.53
CA SER A 137 7.24 2.81 20.10
C SER A 137 8.30 3.07 19.05
N GLY A 138 8.43 2.20 18.06
CA GLY A 138 9.29 2.42 16.90
C GLY A 138 8.88 3.67 16.10
N ILE A 139 7.58 3.90 15.88
CA ILE A 139 7.06 5.14 15.25
C ILE A 139 7.49 6.36 16.07
N VAL A 140 7.22 6.36 17.38
CA VAL A 140 7.57 7.46 18.28
C VAL A 140 9.08 7.72 18.25
N PHE A 141 9.90 6.67 18.18
CA PHE A 141 11.35 6.78 18.13
C PHE A 141 11.87 7.41 16.81
N VAL A 142 11.25 7.11 15.66
CA VAL A 142 11.59 7.79 14.37
C VAL A 142 11.44 9.30 14.53
N PHE A 143 10.39 9.73 15.22
CA PHE A 143 10.01 11.14 15.34
C PHE A 143 10.62 11.85 16.54
N TRP A 144 11.39 11.15 17.38
CA TRP A 144 11.85 11.66 18.67
C TRP A 144 12.73 12.92 18.54
N ASP A 145 13.64 12.95 17.58
CA ASP A 145 14.49 14.12 17.32
C ASP A 145 13.94 15.07 16.25
N GLY A 146 12.88 14.64 15.54
CA GLY A 146 12.25 15.40 14.46
C GLY A 146 11.13 16.33 14.93
N ILE A 147 11.05 16.64 16.22
CA ILE A 147 10.05 17.59 16.75
C ILE A 147 10.17 18.95 16.03
N ASP A 148 11.39 19.36 15.69
CA ASP A 148 11.62 20.58 14.93
C ASP A 148 11.06 20.49 13.50
N ASP A 149 11.14 19.32 12.86
CA ASP A 149 10.53 19.05 11.55
C ASP A 149 8.99 19.13 11.62
N PHE A 150 8.36 18.88 12.77
CA PHE A 150 6.91 19.05 12.92
C PHE A 150 6.46 20.51 12.85
N PHE A 151 7.35 21.48 13.06
CA PHE A 151 7.03 22.90 12.81
C PHE A 151 6.94 23.20 11.31
N ASN A 152 7.62 22.42 10.46
CA ASN A 152 7.47 22.50 9.02
C ASN A 152 6.06 22.01 8.61
N ALA A 153 5.25 22.94 8.09
CA ALA A 153 3.88 22.67 7.69
C ALA A 153 3.77 21.61 6.58
N ASP A 154 4.73 21.58 5.66
CA ASP A 154 4.74 20.63 4.55
C ASP A 154 5.04 19.22 5.03
N TYR A 155 6.03 19.07 5.91
CA TYR A 155 6.38 17.79 6.54
C TYR A 155 5.20 17.22 7.33
N ARG A 156 4.58 18.05 8.18
CA ARG A 156 3.40 17.69 8.98
C ARG A 156 2.22 17.28 8.10
N LEU A 157 1.98 17.99 7.00
CA LEU A 157 0.95 17.62 6.03
C LEU A 157 1.25 16.25 5.39
N GLY A 158 2.51 16.00 5.02
CA GLY A 158 2.94 14.71 4.48
C GLY A 158 2.63 13.54 5.41
N LEU A 159 2.90 13.70 6.72
CA LEU A 159 2.57 12.69 7.72
C LEU A 159 1.06 12.48 7.88
N ILE A 160 0.27 13.55 7.94
CA ILE A 160 -1.21 13.46 8.03
C ILE A 160 -1.77 12.70 6.84
N LEU A 161 -1.33 13.05 5.62
CA LEU A 161 -1.74 12.39 4.39
C LEU A 161 -1.38 10.90 4.42
N LEU A 162 -0.20 10.56 4.92
CA LEU A 162 0.22 9.17 5.03
C LEU A 162 -0.59 8.38 6.07
N PHE A 163 -0.92 8.99 7.21
CA PHE A 163 -1.80 8.37 8.21
C PHE A 163 -3.21 8.13 7.67
N LEU A 164 -3.76 9.07 6.91
CA LEU A 164 -5.01 8.87 6.16
C LEU A 164 -4.86 7.73 5.16
N GLY A 165 -3.73 7.68 4.46
CA GLY A 165 -3.42 6.66 3.48
C GLY A 165 -3.41 5.25 4.07
N ILE A 166 -2.63 5.02 5.14
CA ILE A 166 -2.57 3.71 5.81
C ILE A 166 -3.91 3.31 6.45
N SER A 167 -4.72 4.29 6.87
CA SER A 167 -6.05 4.05 7.42
C SER A 167 -7.00 3.56 6.31
N GLY A 168 -7.02 4.25 5.16
CA GLY A 168 -7.75 3.80 3.98
C GLY A 168 -7.32 2.41 3.52
N TRP A 169 -6.01 2.14 3.54
CA TRP A 169 -5.46 0.83 3.21
C TRP A 169 -5.99 -0.27 4.14
N ALA A 170 -5.91 -0.04 5.45
CA ALA A 170 -6.28 -1.04 6.45
C ALA A 170 -7.79 -1.32 6.43
N ILE A 171 -8.62 -0.28 6.38
CA ILE A 171 -10.09 -0.38 6.28
C ILE A 171 -10.45 -1.08 4.98
N GLY A 172 -9.90 -0.65 3.85
CA GLY A 172 -10.18 -1.22 2.53
C GLY A 172 -9.79 -2.70 2.43
N THR A 173 -8.66 -3.09 3.02
CA THR A 173 -8.20 -4.49 3.05
C THR A 173 -9.16 -5.38 3.85
N VAL A 174 -9.53 -4.97 5.08
CA VAL A 174 -10.45 -5.73 5.94
C VAL A 174 -11.85 -5.77 5.35
N TYR A 175 -12.32 -4.65 4.80
CA TYR A 175 -13.61 -4.56 4.12
C TYR A 175 -13.65 -5.50 2.90
N SER A 176 -12.63 -5.46 2.04
CA SER A 176 -12.51 -6.36 0.87
C SER A 176 -12.59 -7.82 1.28
N LYS A 177 -11.87 -8.22 2.34
CA LYS A 177 -11.91 -9.60 2.85
C LYS A 177 -13.30 -10.02 3.33
N ARG A 178 -14.09 -9.09 3.87
CA ARG A 178 -15.41 -9.36 4.44
C ARG A 178 -16.51 -9.44 3.39
N VAL A 179 -16.46 -8.57 2.37
CA VAL A 179 -17.57 -8.41 1.42
C VAL A 179 -17.38 -9.19 0.12
N LEU A 180 -16.13 -9.48 -0.27
CA LEU A 180 -15.86 -10.18 -1.51
C LEU A 180 -16.00 -11.70 -1.30
N PRO A 181 -16.79 -12.39 -2.13
CA PRO A 181 -16.96 -13.84 -2.01
C PRO A 181 -15.66 -14.59 -2.34
N ALA A 182 -15.51 -15.77 -1.73
CA ALA A 182 -14.44 -16.69 -2.08
C ALA A 182 -14.54 -17.05 -3.58
N GLY A 183 -13.43 -16.89 -4.31
CA GLY A 183 -13.40 -17.15 -5.76
C GLY A 183 -13.92 -16.01 -6.65
N ALA A 184 -14.17 -14.82 -6.10
CA ALA A 184 -14.49 -13.63 -6.90
C ALA A 184 -13.45 -13.40 -8.01
N ASN A 185 -13.90 -12.94 -9.18
CA ASN A 185 -13.02 -12.66 -10.31
C ASN A 185 -12.16 -11.42 -10.01
N ILE A 186 -10.91 -11.66 -9.61
CA ILE A 186 -9.95 -10.62 -9.23
C ILE A 186 -9.75 -9.61 -10.36
N VAL A 187 -9.60 -10.09 -11.60
CA VAL A 187 -9.31 -9.22 -12.76
C VAL A 187 -10.47 -8.27 -13.02
N LEU A 188 -11.70 -8.79 -12.97
CA LEU A 188 -12.89 -7.98 -13.20
C LEU A 188 -13.08 -6.94 -12.08
N ASN A 189 -12.88 -7.34 -10.82
CA ASN A 189 -12.94 -6.43 -9.67
C ASN A 189 -11.88 -5.31 -9.79
N LEU A 190 -10.63 -5.67 -10.10
CA LEU A 190 -9.55 -4.70 -10.26
C LEU A 190 -9.79 -3.76 -11.44
N PHE A 191 -10.39 -4.22 -12.53
CA PHE A 191 -10.80 -3.34 -13.63
C PHE A 191 -11.74 -2.23 -13.13
N TYR A 192 -12.83 -2.59 -12.45
CA TYR A 192 -13.76 -1.58 -11.91
C TYR A 192 -13.09 -0.64 -10.91
N GLN A 193 -12.22 -1.15 -10.04
CA GLN A 193 -11.49 -0.34 -9.08
C GLN A 193 -10.54 0.63 -9.78
N PHE A 194 -9.67 0.15 -10.66
CA PHE A 194 -8.68 0.97 -11.35
C PHE A 194 -9.31 2.00 -12.29
N SER A 195 -10.34 1.64 -13.04
CA SER A 195 -11.05 2.58 -13.90
C SER A 195 -11.71 3.70 -13.08
N PHE A 196 -12.37 3.37 -11.97
CA PHE A 196 -12.97 4.37 -11.10
C PHE A 196 -11.92 5.28 -10.45
N ALA A 197 -10.89 4.72 -9.83
CA ALA A 197 -9.82 5.50 -9.21
C ALA A 197 -9.08 6.38 -10.24
N GLY A 198 -8.76 5.83 -11.41
CA GLY A 198 -8.04 6.56 -12.46
C GLY A 198 -8.80 7.80 -12.91
N VAL A 199 -10.11 7.67 -13.19
CA VAL A 199 -10.94 8.82 -13.57
C VAL A 199 -11.01 9.84 -12.43
N VAL A 200 -11.32 9.41 -11.20
CA VAL A 200 -11.48 10.35 -10.07
C VAL A 200 -10.16 11.07 -9.74
N GLN A 201 -9.03 10.36 -9.76
CA GLN A 201 -7.73 10.96 -9.44
C GLN A 201 -7.22 11.86 -10.56
N ILE A 202 -7.52 11.58 -11.83
CA ILE A 202 -7.24 12.53 -12.92
C ILE A 202 -8.07 13.80 -12.75
N LEU A 203 -9.35 13.69 -12.38
CA LEU A 203 -10.18 14.85 -12.05
C LEU A 203 -9.60 15.64 -10.87
N PHE A 204 -9.11 14.97 -9.83
CA PHE A 204 -8.38 15.63 -8.73
C PHE A 204 -7.09 16.30 -9.21
N GLY A 205 -6.41 15.72 -10.19
CA GLY A 205 -5.28 16.34 -10.88
C GLY A 205 -5.66 17.70 -11.47
N PHE A 206 -6.77 17.77 -12.20
CA PHE A 206 -7.26 19.03 -12.76
C PHE A 206 -7.78 20.02 -11.70
N LEU A 207 -8.38 19.54 -10.62
CA LEU A 207 -8.99 20.39 -9.59
C LEU A 207 -7.99 20.95 -8.58
N PHE A 208 -6.93 20.20 -8.25
CA PHE A 208 -6.05 20.52 -7.12
C PHE A 208 -4.60 20.80 -7.53
N SER A 209 -4.21 20.63 -8.80
CA SER A 209 -2.87 21.00 -9.26
C SER A 209 -2.83 22.49 -9.60
N ALA A 210 -1.96 23.25 -8.93
CA ALA A 210 -1.80 24.68 -9.17
C ALA A 210 -1.25 25.00 -10.57
N GLU A 211 -0.34 24.17 -11.07
CA GLU A 211 0.23 24.27 -12.42
C GLU A 211 0.14 22.91 -13.13
N ILE A 212 -0.32 22.94 -14.38
CA ILE A 212 -0.36 21.78 -15.27
C ILE A 212 0.49 22.11 -16.49
N ASP A 213 1.78 21.84 -16.38
CA ASP A 213 2.72 21.99 -17.49
C ASP A 213 3.29 20.62 -17.87
N ILE A 214 2.67 20.02 -18.89
CA ILE A 214 3.03 18.69 -19.38
C ILE A 214 4.44 18.69 -19.99
N GLN A 215 4.94 19.84 -20.45
CA GLN A 215 6.29 19.94 -21.02
C GLN A 215 7.37 19.77 -19.95
N LYS A 216 7.07 20.05 -18.68
CA LYS A 216 7.97 19.82 -17.55
C LYS A 216 8.02 18.36 -17.10
N TRP A 217 7.13 17.49 -17.58
CA TRP A 217 7.07 16.09 -17.15
C TRP A 217 8.31 15.35 -17.66
N SER A 218 9.16 14.92 -16.73
CA SER A 218 10.41 14.25 -17.10
C SER A 218 10.16 12.85 -17.68
N PHE A 219 11.07 12.42 -18.56
CA PHE A 219 11.08 11.05 -19.09
C PHE A 219 11.11 9.99 -17.99
N HIS A 220 11.94 10.21 -16.95
CA HIS A 220 12.02 9.33 -15.78
C HIS A 220 10.70 9.26 -15.01
N GLY A 221 9.99 10.38 -14.85
CA GLY A 221 8.68 10.40 -14.20
C GLY A 221 7.61 9.63 -15.00
N ILE A 222 7.62 9.75 -16.33
CA ILE A 222 6.71 8.99 -17.20
C ILE A 222 7.02 7.49 -17.13
N LEU A 223 8.30 7.09 -17.19
CA LEU A 223 8.72 5.69 -17.02
C LEU A 223 8.30 5.15 -15.65
N ALA A 224 8.44 5.94 -14.59
CA ALA A 224 8.00 5.58 -13.26
C ALA A 224 6.48 5.35 -13.21
N ILE A 225 5.65 6.18 -13.85
CA ILE A 225 4.20 5.97 -13.95
C ILE A 225 3.88 4.66 -14.70
N ILE A 226 4.56 4.38 -15.81
CA ILE A 226 4.36 3.13 -16.58
C ILE A 226 4.74 1.92 -15.73
N TYR A 227 5.89 1.97 -15.06
CA TYR A 227 6.34 0.93 -14.13
C TYR A 227 5.29 0.70 -13.03
N LEU A 228 4.83 1.78 -12.41
CA LEU A 228 3.83 1.72 -11.37
C LEU A 228 2.48 1.18 -11.89
N ALA A 229 2.09 1.45 -13.13
CA ALA A 229 0.83 0.94 -13.70
C ALA A 229 0.88 -0.58 -13.94
N VAL A 230 2.00 -1.08 -14.49
CA VAL A 230 2.15 -2.50 -14.81
C VAL A 230 2.47 -3.31 -13.57
N PHE A 231 3.57 -2.97 -12.89
CA PHE A 231 4.08 -3.75 -11.78
C PHE A 231 3.36 -3.38 -10.47
N GLY A 232 3.37 -2.10 -10.11
CA GLY A 232 2.79 -1.61 -8.85
C GLY A 232 1.28 -1.80 -8.74
N SER A 233 0.56 -1.62 -9.85
CA SER A 233 -0.90 -1.77 -9.94
C SER A 233 -1.28 -3.16 -10.44
N VAL A 234 -1.22 -3.45 -11.75
CA VAL A 234 -1.81 -4.68 -12.31
C VAL A 234 -1.27 -5.95 -11.66
N ILE A 235 0.05 -6.14 -11.65
CA ILE A 235 0.68 -7.39 -11.17
C ILE A 235 0.56 -7.50 -9.65
N ALA A 236 1.00 -6.49 -8.91
CA ALA A 236 1.05 -6.56 -7.46
C ALA A 236 -0.34 -6.57 -6.81
N PHE A 237 -1.33 -5.80 -7.29
CA PHE A 237 -2.70 -5.90 -6.75
C PHE A 237 -3.38 -7.21 -7.11
N PHE A 238 -3.08 -7.81 -8.27
CA PHE A 238 -3.58 -9.14 -8.59
C PHE A 238 -3.03 -10.17 -7.58
N CYS A 239 -1.72 -10.17 -7.35
CA CYS A 239 -1.08 -11.05 -6.38
C CYS A 239 -1.60 -10.79 -4.96
N PHE A 240 -1.77 -9.53 -4.56
CA PHE A 240 -2.33 -9.17 -3.25
C PHE A 240 -3.75 -9.70 -3.07
N ASN A 241 -4.65 -9.48 -4.04
CA ASN A 241 -6.03 -9.99 -3.96
C ASN A 241 -6.06 -11.52 -4.00
N TYR A 242 -5.16 -12.15 -4.76
CA TYR A 242 -4.99 -13.59 -4.78
C TYR A 242 -4.60 -14.15 -3.42
N LEU A 243 -3.67 -13.48 -2.71
CA LEU A 243 -3.30 -13.79 -1.34
C LEU A 243 -4.45 -13.52 -0.37
N LEU A 244 -5.16 -12.40 -0.52
CA LEU A 244 -6.27 -12.02 0.37
C LEU A 244 -7.45 -13.00 0.28
N GLN A 245 -7.67 -13.66 -0.86
CA GLN A 245 -8.64 -14.75 -0.97
C GLN A 245 -8.24 -16.00 -0.18
N ARG A 246 -6.93 -16.23 0.07
CA ARG A 246 -6.38 -17.48 0.64
C ARG A 246 -5.85 -17.34 2.06
N LEU A 247 -5.45 -16.13 2.44
CA LEU A 247 -4.80 -15.82 3.70
C LEU A 247 -5.65 -14.81 4.49
N LEU A 248 -5.35 -14.68 5.78
CA LEU A 248 -5.91 -13.62 6.61
C LEU A 248 -5.26 -12.28 6.26
N PRO A 249 -5.99 -11.15 6.36
CA PRO A 249 -5.42 -9.81 6.13
C PRO A 249 -4.14 -9.55 6.92
N THR A 250 -4.10 -9.99 8.17
CA THR A 250 -2.93 -9.86 9.04
C THR A 250 -1.70 -10.60 8.52
N GLN A 251 -1.88 -11.75 7.87
CA GLN A 251 -0.75 -12.51 7.28
C GLN A 251 -0.19 -11.82 6.05
N VAL A 252 -1.05 -11.21 5.24
CA VAL A 252 -0.63 -10.47 4.03
C VAL A 252 -0.02 -9.12 4.40
N ALA A 253 -0.51 -8.48 5.46
CA ALA A 253 -0.03 -7.17 5.90
C ALA A 253 1.47 -7.18 6.31
N ILE A 254 2.01 -8.31 6.76
CA ILE A 254 3.44 -8.46 7.12
C ILE A 254 4.38 -8.16 5.93
N LEU A 255 3.89 -8.27 4.69
CA LEU A 255 4.71 -7.99 3.51
C LEU A 255 5.18 -6.52 3.47
N SER A 256 4.48 -5.60 4.15
CA SER A 256 4.91 -4.20 4.23
C SER A 256 6.30 -4.03 4.85
N TYR A 257 6.79 -4.94 5.70
CA TYR A 257 8.14 -4.87 6.24
C TYR A 257 9.21 -5.07 5.19
N VAL A 258 8.98 -6.02 4.28
CA VAL A 258 9.91 -6.24 3.17
C VAL A 258 9.87 -5.05 2.23
N ASN A 259 8.66 -4.50 1.98
CA ASN A 259 8.50 -3.29 1.19
C ASN A 259 9.35 -2.13 1.77
N THR A 260 9.30 -1.92 3.09
CA THR A 260 10.06 -0.88 3.78
C THR A 260 11.56 -1.07 3.65
N ILE A 261 12.08 -2.29 3.84
CA ILE A 261 13.52 -2.56 3.68
C ILE A 261 13.98 -2.20 2.27
N ILE A 262 13.20 -2.59 1.25
CA ILE A 262 13.52 -2.32 -0.15
C ILE A 262 13.41 -0.81 -0.46
N ALA A 263 12.38 -0.14 0.02
CA ALA A 263 12.19 1.29 -0.17
C ALA A 263 13.34 2.10 0.45
N ILE A 264 13.76 1.76 1.67
CA ILE A 264 14.90 2.39 2.35
C ILE A 264 16.18 2.18 1.54
N PHE A 265 16.43 0.95 1.09
CA PHE A 265 17.61 0.62 0.29
C PHE A 265 17.66 1.42 -1.02
N LEU A 266 16.53 1.49 -1.74
CA LEU A 266 16.46 2.23 -3.01
C LEU A 266 16.49 3.75 -2.81
N GLY A 267 15.86 4.26 -1.76
CA GLY A 267 15.92 5.68 -1.39
C GLY A 267 17.35 6.12 -1.10
N TRP A 268 18.08 5.34 -0.31
CA TRP A 268 19.50 5.58 -0.04
C TRP A 268 20.37 5.48 -1.30
N LEU A 269 20.16 4.45 -2.13
CA LEU A 269 21.03 4.16 -3.28
C LEU A 269 20.82 5.13 -4.47
N PHE A 270 19.59 5.57 -4.72
CA PHE A 270 19.23 6.27 -5.96
C PHE A 270 18.59 7.65 -5.75
N LEU A 271 18.15 7.99 -4.55
CA LEU A 271 17.51 9.28 -4.25
C LEU A 271 18.33 10.13 -3.27
N ASP A 272 19.56 9.71 -2.99
CA ASP A 272 20.48 10.36 -2.04
C ASP A 272 19.86 10.59 -0.65
N GLU A 273 18.92 9.72 -0.24
CA GLU A 273 18.26 9.84 1.06
C GLU A 273 19.23 9.44 2.18
N THR A 274 19.43 10.35 3.14
CA THR A 274 20.31 10.10 4.29
C THR A 274 19.62 9.18 5.30
N ILE A 275 20.18 7.98 5.51
CA ILE A 275 19.67 7.02 6.48
C ILE A 275 20.51 7.09 7.76
N SER A 276 19.95 7.66 8.82
CA SER A 276 20.62 7.75 10.11
C SER A 276 20.60 6.43 10.87
N VAL A 277 21.54 6.24 11.79
CA VAL A 277 21.54 5.07 12.70
C VAL A 277 20.25 5.01 13.51
N LYS A 278 19.70 6.16 13.92
CA LYS A 278 18.42 6.23 14.64
C LYS A 278 17.27 5.71 13.80
N PHE A 279 17.24 6.05 12.51
CA PHE A 279 16.26 5.55 11.56
C PHE A 279 16.34 4.02 11.41
N LEU A 280 17.54 3.44 11.38
CA LEU A 280 17.74 1.99 11.36
C LEU A 280 17.26 1.30 12.65
N ILE A 281 17.52 1.90 13.83
CA ILE A 281 17.01 1.40 15.11
C ILE A 281 15.48 1.43 15.12
N ALA A 282 14.89 2.52 14.64
CA ALA A 282 13.45 2.66 14.56
C ALA A 282 12.81 1.62 13.62
N ALA A 283 13.41 1.42 12.45
CA ALA A 283 13.01 0.36 11.53
C ALA A 283 13.10 -1.03 12.18
N ALA A 284 14.19 -1.31 12.90
CA ALA A 284 14.34 -2.57 13.63
C ALA A 284 13.26 -2.76 14.71
N LEU A 285 12.91 -1.71 15.47
CA LEU A 285 11.84 -1.75 16.46
C LEU A 285 10.47 -2.00 15.82
N ILE A 286 10.13 -1.29 14.75
CA ILE A 286 8.85 -1.43 14.05
C ILE A 286 8.72 -2.84 13.46
N ILE A 287 9.75 -3.31 12.74
CA ILE A 287 9.78 -4.63 12.12
C ILE A 287 9.66 -5.71 13.21
N SER A 288 10.46 -5.64 14.28
CA SER A 288 10.47 -6.63 15.37
C SER A 288 9.15 -6.66 16.13
N GLY A 289 8.59 -5.50 16.47
CA GLY A 289 7.30 -5.40 17.15
C GLY A 289 6.20 -6.13 16.40
N VAL A 290 6.14 -5.97 15.08
CA VAL A 290 5.09 -6.64 14.32
C VAL A 290 5.38 -8.10 13.97
N PHE A 291 6.65 -8.50 13.88
CA PHE A 291 6.99 -9.93 13.91
C PHE A 291 6.43 -10.60 15.16
N ILE A 292 6.57 -9.96 16.33
CA ILE A 292 5.99 -10.46 17.61
C ILE A 292 4.46 -10.50 17.53
N THR A 293 3.81 -9.48 16.95
CA THR A 293 2.34 -9.43 16.79
C THR A 293 1.80 -10.63 16.02
N ASN A 294 2.55 -11.06 14.99
CA ASN A 294 2.15 -12.12 14.07
C ASN A 294 2.73 -13.49 14.42
N TYR A 295 3.61 -13.57 15.41
CA TYR A 295 4.18 -14.84 15.87
C TYR A 295 3.15 -15.62 16.70
N LYS A 296 2.61 -16.71 16.14
CA LYS A 296 1.78 -17.64 16.90
C LYS A 296 2.64 -18.35 17.96
N SER A 297 2.34 -18.11 19.23
CA SER A 297 2.74 -19.01 20.31
C SER A 297 2.13 -20.40 20.09
N LYS A 298 2.96 -21.45 20.02
CA LYS A 298 2.52 -22.81 20.36
C LYS A 298 2.40 -22.93 21.88
N VAL A 299 1.43 -22.30 22.53
CA VAL A 299 1.09 -22.53 23.96
C VAL A 299 -0.37 -22.11 24.13
N ALA A 300 -1.35 -22.91 24.54
CA ALA A 300 -1.38 -24.26 25.08
C ALA A 300 -2.52 -25.07 24.43
N LYS A 301 -2.29 -26.36 24.18
CA LYS A 301 -3.37 -27.34 24.30
C LYS A 301 -3.64 -27.45 25.81
N ILE A 302 -4.84 -27.09 26.23
CA ILE A 302 -5.49 -27.70 27.39
C ILE A 302 -6.81 -28.22 26.85
#